data_AF-A0A529CTG1-F1
#
_entry.id   AF-A0A529CTG1-F1
#
_cell.length_a   1.000
_cell.length_b   1.000
_cell.length_c   1.000
_cell.angle_alpha   90.00
_cell.angle_beta   90.00
_cell.angle_gamma   90.00
#
_symmetry.space_group_name_H-M   'P 1'
#
loop_
_entity.id
_entity.type
_entity.pdbx_description
1 polymer ?
#
loop_
_entity_poly.entity_id
_entity_poly.type
_entity_poly.pdbx_seq_one_letter_code
_entity_poly.pdbx_strand_id
1 'polypeptide(L)' 'MACECIEILDAQLAERNSRLAVGFTFGTAERPGYVFPALSTEKIDKRNRDKVGAIPTFCPFCGVKYREDEAAATTGDDR' A
#
# COMPACT_ATOMS: atom_id res chain seq x y z
N MET A 1 -10.49 -40.92 10.98
CA MET A 1 -10.35 -40.60 9.55
C MET A 1 -9.75 -39.21 9.48
N ALA A 2 -8.58 -39.03 8.86
CA ALA A 2 -7.98 -37.71 8.73
C ALA A 2 -8.84 -36.87 7.77
N CYS A 3 -9.11 -35.60 8.07
CA CYS A 3 -9.83 -34.70 7.16
C CYS A 3 -8.82 -34.08 6.19
N GLU A 4 -9.10 -34.17 4.90
CA GLU A 4 -8.30 -33.60 3.80
C GLU A 4 -8.75 -32.18 3.45
N CYS A 5 -9.45 -31.51 4.37
CA CYS A 5 -10.14 -30.25 4.10
C CYS A 5 -9.15 -29.12 3.73
N ILE A 6 -7.94 -29.13 4.32
CA ILE A 6 -6.88 -28.16 4.00
C ILE A 6 -6.34 -28.40 2.60
N GLU A 7 -6.07 -29.65 2.24
CA GLU A 7 -5.52 -30.03 0.93
C GLU A 7 -6.48 -29.69 -0.20
N ILE A 8 -7.78 -29.97 0.00
CA ILE A 8 -8.84 -29.63 -0.96
C ILE A 8 -8.95 -28.10 -1.14
N LEU A 9 -8.91 -27.34 -0.04
CA LEU A 9 -8.99 -25.88 -0.10
C LEU A 9 -7.73 -25.27 -0.74
N ASP A 10 -6.54 -25.77 -0.42
CA ASP A 10 -5.30 -25.31 -1.03
C ASP A 10 -5.26 -25.57 -2.54
N ALA A 11 -5.75 -26.73 -2.99
CA ALA A 11 -5.86 -27.05 -4.42
C ALA A 11 -6.75 -26.03 -5.17
N GLN A 12 -7.87 -25.63 -4.56
CA GLN A 12 -8.77 -24.62 -5.14
C GLN A 12 -8.18 -23.20 -5.12
N LEU A 13 -7.37 -22.88 -4.10
CA LEU A 13 -6.75 -21.56 -3.93
C LEU A 13 -5.52 -21.36 -4.82
N ALA A 14 -4.85 -22.44 -5.23
CA ALA A 14 -3.68 -22.41 -6.10
C ALA A 14 -3.94 -21.68 -7.43
N GLU A 15 -5.13 -21.85 -8.02
CA GLU A 15 -5.56 -21.16 -9.25
C GLU A 15 -5.54 -19.63 -9.11
N ARG A 16 -5.59 -19.11 -7.88
CA ARG A 16 -5.66 -17.67 -7.56
C ARG A 16 -4.42 -17.17 -6.84
N ASN A 17 -3.28 -17.86 -6.96
CA ASN A 17 -2.02 -17.51 -6.28
C ASN A 17 -2.23 -17.31 -4.76
N SER A 18 -3.11 -18.15 -4.20
CA SER A 18 -3.55 -18.08 -2.81
C SER A 18 -3.30 -19.44 -2.13
N ARG A 19 -3.09 -19.43 -0.82
CA ARG A 19 -2.95 -20.63 0.00
C ARG A 19 -3.53 -20.41 1.40
N LEU A 20 -3.96 -21.47 2.05
CA LEU A 20 -4.38 -21.48 3.44
C LEU A 20 -3.13 -21.67 4.32
N ALA A 21 -2.74 -20.61 5.01
CA ALA A 21 -1.70 -20.67 6.03
C ALA A 21 -2.31 -20.99 7.41
N VAL A 22 -1.56 -21.67 8.26
CA VAL A 22 -1.94 -21.88 9.66
C VAL A 22 -1.10 -20.94 10.52
N GLY A 23 -1.75 -19.97 11.14
CA GLY A 23 -1.14 -19.03 12.07
C GLY A 23 -1.12 -19.60 13.49
N PHE A 24 0.02 -19.47 14.15
CA PHE A 24 0.18 -19.80 15.56
C PHE A 24 0.50 -18.51 16.33
N THR A 25 -0.41 -18.10 17.22
CA THR A 25 -0.15 -17.01 18.16
C THR A 25 0.27 -17.61 19.48
N PHE A 26 1.50 -17.34 19.91
CA PHE A 26 1.95 -17.68 21.26
C PHE A 26 1.30 -16.76 22.29
N GLY A 27 0.76 -17.34 23.35
CA GLY A 27 0.10 -16.59 24.42
C GLY A 27 1.08 -15.91 25.37
N THR A 28 0.54 -15.04 26.21
CA THR A 28 1.20 -14.49 27.41
C THR A 28 0.52 -15.01 28.66
N ALA A 29 1.03 -14.69 29.85
CA ALA A 29 0.41 -15.07 31.12
C ALA A 29 -1.06 -14.56 31.24
N GLU A 30 -1.39 -13.45 30.59
CA GLU A 30 -2.72 -12.83 30.64
C GLU A 30 -3.62 -13.21 29.46
N ARG A 31 -3.08 -13.82 28.39
CA ARG A 31 -3.83 -14.16 27.18
C ARG A 31 -3.41 -15.51 26.60
N PRO A 32 -4.34 -16.47 26.43
CA PRO A 32 -4.02 -17.76 25.86
C PRO A 32 -3.58 -17.63 24.39
N GLY A 33 -2.64 -18.49 24.00
CA GLY A 33 -2.29 -18.66 22.60
C GLY A 33 -3.42 -19.31 21.83
N TYR A 34 -3.45 -19.11 20.51
CA TYR A 34 -4.46 -19.70 19.65
C TYR A 34 -3.91 -19.99 18.27
N VAL A 35 -4.55 -20.96 17.61
CA VAL A 35 -4.26 -21.38 16.25
C VAL A 35 -5.43 -20.97 15.37
N PHE A 36 -5.15 -20.37 14.22
CA PHE A 36 -6.19 -19.92 13.30
C PHE A 36 -5.75 -20.11 11.85
N PRO A 37 -6.68 -20.48 10.94
CA PRO A 37 -6.41 -20.45 9.52
C PRO A 37 -6.36 -18.99 9.03
N ALA A 38 -5.42 -18.70 8.13
CA ALA A 38 -5.23 -17.40 7.51
C ALA A 38 -5.10 -17.57 6.00
N LEU A 39 -5.83 -16.77 5.22
CA LEU A 39 -5.69 -16.75 3.78
C LEU A 39 -4.47 -15.91 3.39
N SER A 40 -3.50 -16.53 2.71
CA SER A 40 -2.28 -15.87 2.24
C SER A 40 -2.29 -15.79 0.72
N THR A 41 -2.11 -14.58 0.17
CA THR A 41 -2.05 -14.36 -1.28
C THR A 41 -0.67 -13.83 -1.67
N GLU A 42 -0.06 -14.45 -2.68
CA GLU A 42 1.20 -13.98 -3.24
C GLU A 42 0.93 -12.98 -4.37
N LYS A 43 1.62 -11.84 -4.33
CA LYS A 43 1.53 -10.84 -5.40
C LYS A 43 2.44 -11.26 -6.54
N ILE A 44 1.84 -11.64 -7.67
CA ILE A 44 2.56 -11.96 -8.92
C ILE A 44 3.35 -10.74 -9.39
N ASP A 45 2.71 -9.58 -9.47
CA ASP A 45 3.35 -8.31 -9.80
C ASP A 45 3.47 -7.41 -8.56
N LYS A 46 4.71 -7.21 -8.10
CA LYS A 46 5.00 -6.20 -7.08
C LYS A 46 4.81 -4.83 -7.72
N ARG A 47 3.70 -4.15 -7.40
CA ARG A 47 3.42 -2.78 -7.85
C ARG A 47 4.65 -1.90 -7.59
N ASN A 48 5.37 -1.55 -8.65
CA ASN A 48 6.41 -0.54 -8.58
C ASN A 48 5.72 0.80 -8.33
N ARG A 49 5.95 1.38 -7.15
CA ARG A 49 5.37 2.67 -6.74
C ARG A 49 6.35 3.79 -7.06
N ASP A 50 6.94 3.79 -8.25
CA ASP A 50 7.61 4.96 -8.78
C ASP A 50 6.55 6.06 -8.94
N LYS A 51 6.39 6.86 -7.88
CA LYS A 51 5.43 7.95 -7.83
C LYS A 51 6.01 9.10 -8.64
N VAL A 52 5.65 9.16 -9.92
CA VAL A 52 5.87 10.38 -10.70
C VAL A 52 4.81 11.39 -10.25
N GLY A 53 5.21 12.31 -9.38
CA GLY A 53 4.39 13.45 -9.00
C GLY A 53 4.51 14.55 -10.05
N ALA A 54 3.39 15.00 -10.62
CA ALA A 54 3.35 16.20 -11.45
C ALA A 54 2.85 17.37 -10.59
N ILE A 55 3.69 18.40 -10.44
CA ILE A 55 3.29 19.67 -9.81
C ILE A 55 2.92 20.63 -10.95
N PRO A 56 1.64 21.01 -11.12
CA PRO A 56 1.24 21.90 -12.21
C PRO A 56 1.83 23.29 -12.02
N THR A 57 2.52 23.82 -13.04
CA THR A 57 3.03 25.21 -13.04
C THR A 57 1.97 26.23 -13.47
N PHE A 58 0.90 25.76 -14.13
CA PHE A 58 -0.24 26.55 -14.59
C PHE A 58 -1.55 26.00 -14.03
N CYS A 59 -2.51 26.90 -13.81
CA CYS A 59 -3.85 26.54 -13.39
C CYS A 59 -4.54 25.71 -14.49
N PRO A 60 -5.05 24.50 -14.19
CA PRO A 60 -5.67 23.63 -15.20
C PRO A 60 -7.04 24.13 -15.69
N PHE A 61 -7.60 25.17 -15.07
CA PHE A 61 -8.90 25.73 -15.45
C PHE A 61 -8.77 26.98 -16.32
N CYS A 62 -7.88 27.90 -15.94
CA CYS A 62 -7.74 29.20 -16.61
C CYS A 62 -6.39 29.39 -17.31
N GLY A 63 -5.45 28.46 -17.17
CA GLY A 63 -4.14 28.53 -17.83
C GLY A 63 -3.15 29.55 -17.25
N VAL A 64 -3.48 30.24 -16.15
CA VAL A 64 -2.61 31.24 -15.52
C VAL A 64 -1.50 30.57 -14.69
N LYS A 65 -0.26 31.06 -14.78
CA LYS A 65 0.90 30.54 -14.01
C LYS A 65 0.70 30.83 -12.51
N TYR A 66 0.94 29.85 -11.63
CA TYR A 66 0.65 30.00 -10.19
C TYR A 66 1.54 31.04 -9.46
N ARG A 67 2.76 31.32 -9.94
CA ARG A 67 3.62 32.43 -9.48
C ARG A 67 4.40 32.99 -10.67
N GLU A 68 4.40 34.31 -10.81
CA GLU A 68 5.41 35.03 -11.58
C GLU A 68 6.70 35.08 -10.75
N ASP A 69 7.84 34.93 -11.42
CA ASP A 69 9.14 34.86 -10.76
C ASP A 69 9.42 36.20 -10.05
N GLU A 70 9.44 36.16 -8.72
CA GLU A 70 9.68 37.30 -7.84
C GLU A 70 11.14 37.74 -7.95
N ALA A 71 11.44 38.52 -8.99
CA ALA A 71 12.74 39.15 -9.22
C ALA A 71 12.56 40.62 -9.64
N ALA A 72 11.72 41.37 -8.93
CA ALA A 72 11.64 42.84 -9.08
C ALA A 72 10.91 43.52 -7.91
N ALA A 73 11.39 43.40 -6.66
CA ALA A 73 10.95 44.28 -5.58
C ALA A 73 11.96 44.39 -4.43
N THR A 74 13.20 44.81 -4.74
CA THR A 74 14.05 45.48 -3.74
C THR A 74 14.69 46.70 -4.39
N THR A 75 14.03 47.85 -4.30
CA THR A 75 14.64 49.16 -4.51
C THR A 75 14.04 50.20 -3.57
N GLY A 76 14.85 50.63 -2.60
CA GLY A 76 14.79 51.92 -1.88
C GLY A 76 13.60 52.13 -0.94
N ASP A 77 13.65 52.98 0.08
CA ASP A 77 14.58 54.04 0.47
C ASP A 77 14.11 54.47 1.88
N ASP A 78 14.99 54.39 2.88
CA ASP A 78 14.69 54.79 4.28
C ASP A 78 15.21 56.21 4.49
N ARG A 79 14.29 57.18 4.52
CA ARG A 79 14.49 58.51 5.11
C ARG A 79 13.18 59.08 5.63
#